data_AF-Q8IK02-F1
#
_entry.id   AF-Q8IK02-F1
#
_cell.length_a   1.000
_cell.length_b   1.000
_cell.length_c   1.000
_cell.angle_alpha   90.00
_cell.angle_beta   90.00
_cell.angle_gamma   90.00
#
_symmetry.space_group_name_H-M   'P 1'
#
loop_
_entity.id
_entity.type
_entity.pdbx_description
1 polymer ?
#
loop_
_entity_poly.entity_id
_entity_poly.type
_entity_poly.pdbx_seq_one_letter_code
_entity_poly.pdbx_strand_id
1 'polypeptide(L)'
;MSKLMKGAIDNEKYRLRRIRIALTSKNLRAIEKVCSDIMKGAKEKNLNVSGPVRLPVKTLRITTRKSPCGEGTNTWDRFELRIYKRLIDLYSQCEVVTQMTSINIDPVVEVEVIITDS
;
A
#
# COMPACT_ATOMS: atom_id res chain seq x y z
N MET A 1 7.15 29.65 26.27
CA MET A 1 6.36 28.40 26.39
C MET A 1 6.47 27.47 25.18
N SER A 2 6.61 27.95 23.93
CA SER A 2 6.66 27.09 22.73
C SER A 2 7.81 26.08 22.66
N LYS A 3 8.95 26.38 23.30
CA LYS A 3 10.15 25.52 23.29
C LYS A 3 10.00 24.25 24.16
N LEU A 4 9.20 24.33 25.24
CA LEU A 4 8.90 23.20 26.13
C LEU A 4 7.90 22.23 25.49
N MET A 5 6.91 22.72 24.74
CA MET A 5 5.97 21.85 24.03
C MET A 5 6.60 21.13 22.83
N LYS A 6 7.56 21.74 22.12
CA LYS A 6 8.27 21.08 21.01
C LYS A 6 9.06 19.83 21.46
N GLY A 7 9.74 19.91 22.60
CA GLY A 7 10.53 18.77 23.10
C GLY A 7 9.69 17.53 23.44
N ALA A 8 8.43 17.71 23.85
CA ALA A 8 7.51 16.60 24.08
C ALA A 8 7.08 15.92 22.78
N ILE A 9 6.80 16.70 21.73
CA ILE A 9 6.40 16.20 20.40
C ILE A 9 7.55 15.47 19.72
N ASP A 10 8.77 15.98 19.85
CA ASP A 10 9.96 15.36 19.25
C ASP A 10 10.21 13.96 19.83
N ASN A 11 9.99 13.76 21.14
CA ASN A 11 10.14 12.45 21.78
C ASN A 11 9.19 11.37 21.22
N GLU A 12 7.96 11.76 20.87
CA GLU A 12 6.99 10.81 20.29
C GLU A 12 7.41 10.31 18.91
N LYS A 13 8.08 11.15 18.11
CA LYS A 13 8.56 10.80 16.78
C LYS A 13 9.63 9.71 16.81
N TYR A 14 10.45 9.71 17.85
CA TYR A 14 11.54 8.74 18.03
C TYR A 14 11.08 7.44 18.70
N ARG A 15 9.82 7.32 19.10
CA ARG A 15 9.29 6.06 19.64
C ARG A 15 9.15 5.03 18.52
N LEU A 16 9.77 3.87 18.73
CA LEU A 16 9.61 2.70 17.87
C LEU A 16 8.18 2.16 18.03
N ARG A 17 7.46 2.01 16.92
CA ARG A 17 6.10 1.47 16.88
C ARG A 17 6.03 0.37 15.82
N ARG A 18 5.03 -0.50 15.95
CA ARG A 18 4.69 -1.45 14.88
C ARG A 18 3.84 -0.72 13.83
N ILE A 19 4.32 -0.70 12.60
CA ILE A 19 3.69 0.00 11.49
C ILE A 19 3.37 -1.02 10.40
N ARG A 20 2.19 -0.91 9.81
CA ARG A 20 1.75 -1.72 8.67
C ARG A 20 1.54 -0.80 7.47
N ILE A 21 2.28 -1.07 6.40
CA ILE A 21 2.08 -0.42 5.10
C ILE A 21 1.18 -1.32 4.27
N ALA A 22 0.01 -0.82 3.89
CA ALA A 22 -0.86 -1.47 2.93
C ALA A 22 -0.68 -0.82 1.55
N LEU A 23 -0.40 -1.66 0.56
CA LEU A 23 -0.32 -1.27 -0.84
C LEU A 23 -1.54 -1.84 -1.57
N THR A 24 -2.21 -1.01 -2.35
CA THR A 24 -3.32 -1.40 -3.23
C THR A 24 -3.08 -0.88 -4.64
N SER A 25 -3.21 -1.77 -5.63
CA SER A 25 -3.12 -1.35 -7.03
C SER A 25 -3.88 -2.29 -7.97
N LYS A 26 -4.19 -1.77 -9.16
CA LYS A 26 -4.76 -2.51 -10.29
C LYS A 26 -3.67 -3.21 -11.12
N ASN A 27 -2.43 -2.72 -11.08
CA ASN A 27 -1.34 -3.25 -11.89
C ASN A 27 -0.37 -4.08 -11.03
N LEU A 28 -0.21 -5.36 -11.40
CA LEU A 28 0.69 -6.29 -10.71
C LEU A 28 2.15 -5.84 -10.76
N ARG A 29 2.62 -5.32 -11.89
CA ARG A 29 4.05 -4.96 -12.05
C ARG A 29 4.41 -3.74 -11.20
N ALA A 30 3.53 -2.75 -11.16
CA ALA A 30 3.74 -1.53 -10.39
C ALA A 30 3.81 -1.84 -8.88
N ILE A 31 2.87 -2.62 -8.35
CA ILE A 31 2.86 -2.96 -6.92
C ILE A 31 4.05 -3.84 -6.51
N GLU A 32 4.52 -4.76 -7.38
CA GLU A 32 5.71 -5.56 -7.08
C GLU A 32 6.99 -4.73 -7.08
N LYS A 33 7.11 -3.76 -8.00
CA LYS A 33 8.22 -2.80 -8.01
C LYS A 33 8.25 -1.98 -6.71
N VAL A 34 7.16 -1.31 -6.36
CA VAL A 34 7.07 -0.50 -5.13
C VAL A 34 7.33 -1.35 -3.88
N CYS A 35 6.79 -2.57 -3.84
CA CYS A 35 7.02 -3.50 -2.74
C CYS A 35 8.50 -3.90 -2.60
N SER A 36 9.19 -4.13 -3.72
CA SER A 36 10.62 -4.44 -3.73
C SER A 36 11.46 -3.24 -3.27
N ASP A 37 11.12 -2.04 -3.73
CA ASP A 37 11.85 -0.81 -3.39
C ASP A 37 11.71 -0.47 -1.91
N ILE A 38 10.50 -0.58 -1.34
CA ILE A 38 10.27 -0.41 0.11
C ILE A 38 11.06 -1.45 0.91
N MET A 39 11.06 -2.72 0.51
CA MET A 39 11.85 -3.75 1.17
C MET A 39 13.35 -3.47 1.10
N LYS A 40 13.85 -3.04 -0.05
CA LYS A 40 15.27 -2.74 -0.26
C LYS A 40 15.71 -1.61 0.66
N GLY A 41 15.01 -0.49 0.66
CA GLY A 41 15.41 0.63 1.50
C GLY A 41 15.22 0.34 3.00
N ALA A 42 14.29 -0.53 3.39
CA ALA A 42 14.14 -0.95 4.78
C ALA A 42 15.31 -1.85 5.23
N LYS A 43 15.82 -2.70 4.32
CA LYS A 43 17.06 -3.46 4.55
C LYS A 43 18.29 -2.57 4.62
N GLU A 44 18.41 -1.57 3.74
CA GLU A 44 19.51 -0.60 3.77
C GLU A 44 19.60 0.16 5.10
N LYS A 45 18.45 0.44 5.73
CA LYS A 45 18.37 1.06 7.06
C LYS A 45 18.43 0.08 8.24
N ASN A 46 18.63 -1.21 7.98
CA ASN A 46 18.66 -2.29 9.00
C ASN A 46 17.41 -2.32 9.90
N LEU A 47 16.23 -2.09 9.33
CA LEU A 47 14.96 -2.16 10.07
C LEU A 47 14.46 -3.61 10.17
N ASN A 48 13.74 -3.91 11.25
CA ASN A 48 13.03 -5.19 11.40
C ASN A 48 11.78 -5.18 10.49
N VAL A 49 11.87 -5.90 9.38
CA VAL A 49 10.81 -6.03 8.37
C VAL A 49 10.26 -7.45 8.39
N SER A 50 8.94 -7.57 8.47
CA SER A 50 8.25 -8.79 8.07
C SER A 50 7.87 -8.66 6.60
N GLY A 51 8.24 -9.67 5.81
CA GLY A 51 8.14 -9.65 4.35
C GLY A 51 6.72 -9.38 3.83
N PRO A 52 6.58 -9.11 2.53
CA PRO A 52 5.32 -8.70 1.97
C PRO A 52 4.30 -9.84 1.97
N VAL A 53 3.25 -9.67 2.76
CA VAL A 53 2.11 -10.57 2.78
C VAL A 53 1.28 -10.31 1.54
N ARG A 54 1.25 -11.29 0.64
CA ARG A 54 0.41 -11.27 -0.56
C ARG A 54 -1.00 -11.67 -0.18
N LEU A 55 -1.89 -10.69 -0.06
CA LEU A 55 -3.31 -10.99 0.14
C LEU A 55 -3.93 -11.56 -1.15
N PRO A 56 -5.00 -12.37 -1.02
CA PRO A 56 -5.78 -12.85 -2.16
C PRO A 56 -6.24 -11.69 -3.04
N VAL A 57 -6.14 -11.89 -4.36
CA VAL A 57 -6.53 -10.89 -5.35
C VAL A 57 -8.04 -10.80 -5.38
N LYS A 58 -8.59 -9.60 -5.21
CA LYS A 58 -10.03 -9.37 -5.37
C LYS A 58 -10.34 -9.15 -6.85
N THR A 59 -11.17 -10.00 -7.43
CA THR A 59 -11.63 -9.92 -8.81
C THR A 59 -13.04 -9.35 -8.85
N LEU A 60 -13.18 -8.10 -9.28
CA LEU A 60 -14.49 -7.49 -9.53
C LEU A 60 -14.91 -7.85 -10.95
N ARG A 61 -16.14 -8.36 -11.11
CA ARG A 61 -16.67 -8.84 -12.38
C ARG A 61 -17.96 -8.12 -12.71
N ILE A 62 -18.05 -7.59 -13.92
CA ILE A 62 -19.26 -6.95 -14.45
C ILE A 62 -19.58 -7.63 -15.78
N THR A 63 -20.81 -8.11 -15.91
CA THR A 63 -21.29 -8.74 -17.14
C THR A 63 -22.43 -7.91 -17.72
N THR A 64 -22.26 -7.44 -18.94
CA THR A 64 -23.23 -6.60 -19.65
C THR A 64 -23.52 -7.18 -21.02
N ARG A 65 -24.70 -6.88 -21.58
CA ARG A 65 -24.94 -7.11 -23.01
C ARG A 65 -23.98 -6.26 -23.83
N LYS A 66 -23.54 -6.82 -24.96
CA LYS A 66 -22.72 -6.05 -25.92
C LYS A 66 -23.55 -4.98 -26.62
N SER A 67 -24.76 -5.34 -27.03
CA SER A 67 -25.66 -4.44 -27.76
C SER A 67 -26.39 -3.49 -26.82
N PRO A 68 -26.62 -2.25 -27.24
CA PRO A 68 -27.43 -1.29 -26.48
C PRO A 68 -28.94 -1.60 -26.57
N CYS A 69 -29.40 -2.13 -27.70
CA CYS A 69 -30.81 -2.47 -27.98
C CYS A 69 -31.04 -3.98 -27.90
N GLY A 70 -32.30 -4.41 -27.72
CA GLY A 70 -32.71 -5.81 -27.54
C GLY A 70 -32.39 -6.73 -28.71
N GLU A 71 -32.10 -6.18 -29.88
CA GLU A 71 -31.96 -6.89 -31.15
C GLU A 71 -30.60 -7.58 -31.35
N GLY A 72 -30.58 -8.57 -32.23
CA GLY A 72 -29.39 -9.36 -32.58
C GLY A 72 -29.11 -10.54 -31.64
N THR A 73 -27.98 -11.22 -31.82
CA THR A 73 -27.59 -12.36 -30.99
C THR A 73 -27.29 -11.93 -29.56
N ASN A 74 -27.82 -12.68 -28.58
CA ASN A 74 -27.60 -12.47 -27.14
C ASN A 74 -26.14 -12.72 -26.72
N THR A 75 -25.29 -11.76 -27.03
CA THR A 75 -23.87 -11.75 -26.69
C THR A 75 -23.59 -10.89 -25.45
N TRP A 76 -22.63 -11.32 -24.64
CA TRP A 76 -22.31 -10.72 -23.34
C TRP A 76 -20.82 -10.42 -23.25
N ASP A 77 -20.47 -9.24 -22.76
CA ASP A 77 -19.11 -8.90 -22.34
C ASP A 77 -18.93 -9.23 -20.86
N ARG A 78 -17.72 -9.67 -20.50
CA ARG A 78 -17.33 -10.06 -19.13
C ARG A 78 -16.11 -9.25 -18.72
N PHE A 79 -16.34 -8.06 -18.20
CA PHE A 79 -15.27 -7.19 -17.73
C PHE A 79 -14.77 -7.64 -16.36
N GLU A 80 -13.44 -7.62 -16.18
CA GLU A 80 -12.80 -7.90 -14.90
C GLU A 80 -11.89 -6.75 -14.47
N LEU A 81 -11.98 -6.36 -13.21
CA LEU A 81 -10.97 -5.53 -12.54
C LEU A 81 -10.32 -6.33 -11.42
N ARG A 82 -8.99 -6.47 -11.49
CA ARG A 82 -8.21 -7.18 -10.46
C ARG A 82 -7.57 -6.16 -9.52
N ILE A 83 -7.79 -6.34 -8.22
CA ILE A 83 -7.20 -5.51 -7.18
C ILE A 83 -6.19 -6.35 -6.41
N TYR A 84 -4.93 -5.96 -6.52
CA TYR A 84 -3.81 -6.56 -5.82
C TYR A 84 -3.57 -5.80 -4.52
N LYS A 85 -3.63 -6.51 -3.39
CA LYS A 85 -3.31 -5.95 -2.08
C LYS A 85 -2.07 -6.62 -1.49
N ARG A 86 -1.15 -5.83 -0.93
CA ARG A 86 0.06 -6.29 -0.25
C ARG A 86 0.16 -5.59 1.10
N LEU A 87 0.65 -6.30 2.12
CA LEU A 87 0.94 -5.73 3.43
C LEU A 87 2.42 -5.91 3.73
N ILE A 88 3.05 -4.88 4.28
CA ILE A 88 4.42 -4.93 4.78
C ILE A 88 4.38 -4.46 6.22
N ASP A 89 4.85 -5.30 7.14
CA ASP A 89 4.92 -4.95 8.57
C ASP A 89 6.35 -4.56 8.93
N LEU A 90 6.50 -3.45 9.65
CA LEU A 90 7.76 -2.86 10.05
C LEU A 90 7.74 -2.55 11.55
N TYR A 91 8.90 -2.58 12.19
CA TYR A 91 9.10 -1.99 13.52
C TYR A 91 10.06 -0.79 13.39
N SER A 92 9.53 0.42 13.47
CA SER A 92 10.27 1.65 13.12
C SER A 92 9.67 2.89 13.76
N GLN A 93 10.43 3.98 13.74
CA GLN A 93 9.93 5.34 13.94
C GLN A 93 9.07 5.77 12.75
N CYS A 94 8.03 6.56 13.01
CA CYS A 94 7.08 6.98 11.96
C CYS A 94 7.75 7.81 10.87
N GLU A 95 8.65 8.73 11.25
CA GLU A 95 9.29 9.66 10.32
C GLU A 95 10.18 8.95 9.29
N VAL A 96 10.89 7.90 9.73
CA VAL A 96 11.69 7.05 8.84
C VAL A 96 10.81 6.38 7.80
N VAL A 97 9.64 5.87 8.20
CA VAL A 97 8.69 5.21 7.29
C VAL A 97 8.12 6.20 6.27
N THR A 98 7.72 7.39 6.70
CA THR A 98 7.19 8.43 5.79
C THR A 98 8.22 8.83 4.73
N GLN A 99 9.49 8.98 5.10
CA GLN A 99 10.57 9.25 4.15
C GLN A 99 10.75 8.09 3.14
N MET A 100 10.69 6.85 3.61
CA MET A 100 10.82 5.66 2.77
C MET A 100 9.72 5.53 1.72
N THR A 101 8.46 5.76 2.11
CA THR A 101 7.33 5.71 1.17
C THR A 101 7.36 6.88 0.20
N SER A 102 7.69 8.09 0.64
CA SER A 102 7.64 9.29 -0.21
C SER A 102 8.52 9.21 -1.47
N ILE A 103 9.67 8.52 -1.40
CA ILE A 103 10.65 8.47 -2.49
C ILE A 103 10.21 7.54 -3.64
N ASN A 104 9.33 6.56 -3.37
CA ASN A 104 9.11 5.43 -4.27
C ASN A 104 7.65 5.25 -4.72
N ILE A 105 6.80 6.27 -4.59
CA ILE A 105 5.39 6.14 -4.97
C ILE A 105 5.25 6.22 -6.48
N ASP A 106 4.94 5.07 -7.08
CA ASP A 106 4.33 5.02 -8.41
C ASP A 106 2.90 5.60 -8.31
N PRO A 107 2.50 6.53 -9.18
CA PRO A 107 1.21 7.21 -9.08
C PRO A 107 0.00 6.27 -9.20
N VAL A 108 0.21 5.04 -9.71
CA VAL A 108 -0.86 4.03 -9.88
C VAL A 108 -1.04 3.18 -8.62
N VAL A 109 -0.16 3.29 -7.63
CA VAL A 109 -0.19 2.48 -6.40
C VAL A 109 -0.66 3.36 -5.24
N GLU A 110 -1.79 2.99 -4.65
CA GLU A 110 -2.27 3.59 -3.41
C GLU A 110 -1.51 2.99 -2.23
N VAL A 111 -1.03 3.86 -1.34
CA VAL A 111 -0.25 3.49 -0.16
C VAL A 111 -0.93 4.03 1.08
N GLU A 112 -1.22 3.14 2.02
CA GLU A 112 -1.82 3.48 3.31
C GLU A 112 -0.87 3.04 4.42
N VAL A 113 -0.58 3.93 5.37
CA VAL A 113 0.30 3.65 6.51
C VAL A 113 -0.54 3.62 7.77
N ILE A 114 -0.57 2.46 8.42
CA ILE A 114 -1.36 2.21 9.63
C ILE A 114 -0.40 1.99 10.79
N ILE A 115 -0.52 2.81 11.83
CA ILE A 115 0.23 2.64 13.07
C ILE A 115 -0.62 1.74 13.99
N THR A 116 -0.15 0.54 14.23
CA THR A 116 -0.72 -0.36 15.25
C THR A 116 0.05 -0.15 16.54
N ASP A 117 -0.38 0.80 17.36
CA ASP A 117 0.04 0.88 18.76
C ASP A 117 -0.90 -0.03 19.57
N SER A 118 -0.33 -0.93 20.36
CA SER A 118 -1.09 -1.73 21.34
C SER A 118 -1.27 -0.96 22.63
#